data_AF-A0A927YTN3-F1
#
_entry.id   AF-A0A927YTN3-F1
#
_cell.length_a   1.000
_cell.length_b   1.000
_cell.length_c   1.000
_cell.angle_alpha   90.00
_cell.angle_beta   90.00
_cell.angle_gamma   90.00
#
_symmetry.space_group_name_H-M   'P 1'
#
loop_
_entity.id
_entity.type
_entity.pdbx_description
1 polymer ?
#
loop_
_entity_poly.entity_id
_entity_poly.type
_entity_poly.pdbx_seq_one_letter_code
_entity_poly.pdbx_strand_id
1 'polypeptide(L)' 'MSEEEVLAAYGDIINLPHPVSVKHKQMSMIDRAAQFSPFAALTGHSDAIEETRIETESKEDVEHIVTF' A
#
# COMPACT_ATOMS: atom_id res chain seq x y z
N MET A 1 1.26 -25.29 -3.12
CA MET A 1 1.98 -25.66 -4.34
C MET A 1 3.42 -25.87 -3.98
N SER A 2 4.01 -26.99 -4.36
CA SER A 2 5.45 -27.22 -4.16
C SER A 2 6.26 -26.40 -5.18
N GLU A 3 7.54 -26.15 -4.90
CA GLU A 3 8.44 -25.47 -5.85
C GLU A 3 8.55 -26.24 -7.18
N GLU A 4 8.46 -27.58 -7.15
CA GLU A 4 8.42 -28.43 -8.34
C GLU A 4 7.19 -28.17 -9.22
N GLU A 5 6.00 -27.99 -8.62
CA GLU A 5 4.78 -27.66 -9.37
C GLU A 5 4.87 -26.29 -10.03
N VAL A 6 5.50 -25.31 -9.37
CA VAL A 6 5.70 -23.96 -9.91
C VAL A 6 6.70 -23.98 -11.08
N LEU A 7 7.80 -24.72 -10.94
CA LEU A 7 8.80 -24.83 -12.01
C LEU A 7 8.26 -25.60 -13.22
N ALA A 8 7.42 -26.63 -13.01
CA ALA A 8 6.76 -27.35 -14.09
C ALA A 8 5.77 -26.47 -14.88
N ALA A 9 5.10 -25.52 -14.20
CA ALA A 9 4.09 -24.66 -14.83
C ALA A 9 4.68 -23.40 -15.48
N TYR A 10 5.75 -22.83 -14.91
CA TYR A 10 6.27 -21.51 -15.30
C TYR A 10 7.79 -21.44 -15.48
N GLY A 11 8.48 -22.58 -15.47
CA GLY A 11 9.95 -22.62 -15.52
C GLY A 11 10.58 -21.99 -16.75
N ASP A 12 9.83 -21.91 -17.85
CA ASP A 12 10.20 -21.26 -19.10
C ASP A 12 10.18 -19.71 -19.03
N ILE A 13 9.40 -19.14 -18.10
CA ILE A 13 9.25 -17.68 -17.97
C ILE A 13 9.75 -17.09 -16.64
N ILE A 14 9.88 -17.89 -15.58
CA ILE A 14 10.12 -17.40 -14.21
C ILE A 14 11.47 -16.67 -14.04
N ASN A 15 12.47 -17.03 -14.85
CA ASN A 15 13.83 -16.45 -14.81
C ASN A 15 14.08 -15.45 -15.95
N LEU A 16 13.08 -15.11 -16.75
CA LEU A 16 13.26 -14.14 -17.83
C LEU A 16 13.51 -12.74 -17.27
N PRO A 17 14.39 -11.95 -17.91
CA PRO A 17 14.56 -10.56 -17.53
C PRO A 17 13.23 -9.81 -17.66
N HIS A 18 12.95 -8.92 -16.72
CA HIS A 18 11.74 -8.10 -16.79
C HIS A 18 11.76 -7.23 -18.05
N PRO A 19 10.73 -7.28 -18.91
CA PRO A 19 10.71 -6.52 -20.15
C PRO A 19 10.56 -5.02 -19.84
N VAL A 20 11.51 -4.22 -20.33
CA VAL A 20 11.43 -2.76 -20.27
C VAL A 20 11.00 -2.23 -21.64
N SER A 21 9.92 -1.46 -21.68
CA SER A 21 9.42 -0.88 -22.93
C SER A 21 10.42 0.14 -23.48
N VAL A 22 10.78 -0.01 -24.76
CA VAL A 22 11.64 0.94 -25.48
C VAL A 22 10.89 2.24 -25.79
N LYS A 23 9.58 2.13 -26.03
CA LYS A 23 8.72 3.26 -26.44
C LYS A 23 8.19 4.06 -25.26
N HIS A 24 7.86 3.39 -24.16
CA HIS A 24 7.23 4.01 -23.00
C HIS A 24 8.14 3.87 -21.77
N LYS A 25 8.85 4.96 -21.43
CA LYS A 25 9.72 5.01 -20.25
C LYS A 25 8.91 4.69 -18.99
N GLN A 26 9.47 3.87 -18.11
CA GLN A 26 8.86 3.60 -16.80
C GLN A 26 8.84 4.85 -15.93
N MET A 27 7.76 4.97 -15.15
CA MET A 27 7.55 6.08 -14.22
C MET A 27 8.45 5.91 -12.98
N SER A 28 9.02 7.01 -12.48
CA SER A 28 9.86 6.97 -11.28
C SER A 28 9.06 6.51 -10.06
N MET A 29 9.73 6.05 -9.00
CA MET A 29 9.05 5.67 -7.75
C MET A 29 8.29 6.86 -7.14
N ILE A 30 8.83 8.08 -7.27
CA ILE A 30 8.24 9.31 -6.75
C ILE A 30 6.97 9.66 -7.53
N ASP A 31 7.04 9.65 -8.86
CA ASP A 31 5.88 9.92 -9.71
C ASP A 31 4.77 8.87 -9.52
N ARG A 32 5.14 7.61 -9.26
CA ARG A 32 4.19 6.56 -8.88
C ARG A 32 3.51 6.89 -7.53
N ALA A 33 4.27 7.31 -6.53
CA ALA A 33 3.73 7.68 -5.22
C ALA A 33 2.79 8.89 -5.30
N ALA A 34 3.05 9.83 -6.22
CA ALA A 34 2.22 11.01 -6.42
C ALA A 34 0.76 10.67 -6.80
N GLN A 35 0.52 9.54 -7.48
CA GLN A 35 -0.84 9.07 -7.78
C GLN A 35 -1.66 8.78 -6.51
N PHE A 36 -0.98 8.37 -5.44
CA PHE A 36 -1.55 8.10 -4.12
C PHE A 36 -1.39 9.30 -3.19
N SER A 37 -1.24 10.50 -3.74
CA SER A 37 -1.07 11.74 -2.99
C SER A 37 -2.28 12.68 -3.13
N PRO A 38 -3.53 12.22 -2.98
CA PRO A 38 -4.73 13.06 -3.19
C PRO A 38 -4.82 14.23 -2.19
N PHE A 39 -4.08 14.18 -1.08
CA PHE A 39 -4.10 15.19 -0.02
C PHE A 39 -2.75 15.89 0.22
N ALA A 40 -1.73 15.68 -0.61
CA ALA A 40 -0.41 16.32 -0.40
C ALA A 40 -0.46 17.86 -0.42
N ALA A 41 -1.45 18.44 -1.09
CA ALA A 41 -1.64 19.89 -1.12
C ALA A 41 -2.31 20.44 0.15
N LEU A 42 -2.98 19.60 0.95
CA LEU A 42 -3.58 20.00 2.21
C LEU A 42 -2.49 19.99 3.29
N THR A 43 -1.75 21.10 3.41
CA THR A 43 -1.07 21.41 4.68
C THR A 43 -2.16 21.48 5.76
N GLY A 44 -2.25 20.46 6.63
CA GLY A 44 -3.30 20.32 7.66
C GLY A 44 -4.05 18.99 7.71
N HIS A 45 -3.83 18.04 6.78
CA HIS A 45 -4.40 16.67 6.95
C HIS A 45 -3.81 15.94 8.16
N SER A 46 -2.57 16.27 8.54
CA SER A 46 -1.94 15.82 9.78
C SER A 46 -2.80 16.14 11.00
N ASP A 47 -3.36 17.36 11.05
CA ASP A 47 -4.17 17.84 12.15
C ASP A 47 -5.51 17.10 12.21
N ALA A 48 -6.12 16.80 11.05
CA ALA A 48 -7.32 15.96 10.98
C ALA A 48 -7.07 14.49 11.39
N ILE A 49 -5.88 13.95 11.08
CA ILE A 49 -5.45 12.62 11.55
C ILE A 49 -5.22 12.64 13.07
N GLU A 50 -4.64 13.71 13.62
CA GLU A 50 -4.42 13.88 15.06
C GLU A 50 -5.74 14.05 15.82
N GLU A 51 -6.69 14.84 15.30
CA GLU A 51 -8.05 14.96 15.84
C GLU A 51 -8.80 13.63 15.82
N THR A 52 -8.75 12.89 14.71
CA THR A 52 -9.39 11.56 14.65
C THR A 52 -8.74 10.53 15.57
N ARG A 53 -7.41 10.63 15.82
CA ARG A 53 -6.74 9.80 16.83
C ARG A 53 -7.28 10.05 18.24
N ILE A 54 -7.49 11.32 18.62
CA ILE A 54 -8.10 11.70 19.91
C ILE A 54 -9.53 11.13 20.03
N GLU A 55 -10.30 11.16 18.94
CA GLU A 55 -11.66 10.60 18.91
C GLU A 55 -11.73 9.06 18.96
N THR A 56 -10.64 8.37 18.61
CA THR A 56 -10.52 6.90 18.79
C THR A 56 -10.00 6.53 20.17
N GLU A 57 -9.00 7.24 20.71
CA GLU A 57 -8.53 7.02 22.09
C GLU A 57 -9.66 7.25 23.12
N SER A 58 -10.59 8.19 22.84
CA SER A 58 -11.82 8.38 23.66
C SER A 58 -12.91 7.31 23.46
N LYS A 59 -12.81 6.44 22.45
CA LYS A 59 -13.72 5.30 22.24
C LYS A 59 -13.14 3.96 22.73
N GLU A 60 -11.83 3.84 22.90
CA GLU A 60 -11.20 2.64 23.47
C GLU A 60 -11.60 2.40 24.95
N ASP A 61 -12.03 3.44 25.66
CA ASP A 61 -12.65 3.31 26.99
C ASP A 61 -14.08 2.70 26.96
N VAL A 62 -14.74 2.66 25.79
CA VAL A 62 -16.15 2.22 25.68
C VAL A 62 -16.27 0.74 25.29
N GLU A 63 -15.30 0.16 24.59
CA GLU A 63 -15.36 -1.26 24.20
C GLU A 63 -14.93 -2.24 25.30
N HIS A 64 -14.19 -1.81 26.34
CA HIS A 64 -13.87 -2.67 27.48
C HIS A 64 -14.98 -2.72 28.56
N ILE A 65 -16.04 -1.91 28.45
CA ILE A 65 -17.15 -1.85 29.43
C ILE A 65 -18.32 -2.77 29.05
N VAL A 66 -18.35 -3.36 27.84
CA VAL A 66 -19.48 -4.19 27.36
C VAL A 66 -19.10 -5.66 27.10
N THR A 67 -18.12 -6.19 27.83
CA THR A 67 -17.92 -7.65 27.93
C THR A 67 -18.21 -8.11 29.35
N PHE A 68 -19.41 -8.66 29.54
CA PHE A 68 -19.78 -9.55 30.65
C PHE A 68 -20.05 -10.94 30.09
#